data_AF-A0A7J7IKS1-F1
#
_entry.id   AF-A0A7J7IKS1-F1
#
_cell.length_a   1.000
_cell.length_b   1.000
_cell.length_c   1.000
_cell.angle_alpha   90.00
_cell.angle_beta   90.00
_cell.angle_gamma   90.00
#
_symmetry.space_group_name_H-M   'P 1'
#
loop_
_entity.id
_entity.type
_entity.pdbx_description
1 polymer ?
#
loop_
_entity_poly.entity_id
_entity_poly.type
_entity_poly.pdbx_seq_one_letter_code
_entity_poly.pdbx_strand_id
1 'polypeptide(L)'
;MAGATLAELGYTTEILPRAISVKESVLPFDKFPGADTLLSPEMRSTGEVMGTDYSFGAAYAKSQSAAGTPLPTAGTVLLSLKDADKAAAPALVRDFLDLGFRVLATRGTHAALLANGIEFSSVEMIHKAGEGRPDVLDAIKNGDIDLFIITPSVPADSARNVRRAALMTKVPIITTIAAARAAAAAIRTMQSQTLQVKSLQEYHPKYAEYTEQLRKGMQRAANKLRVAGSLDMDSPTASRESIVSG
;
A
#
# COMPACT_ATOMS: atom_id res chain seq x y z
N MET A 1 -5.74 -24.97 -14.78
CA MET A 1 -4.64 -25.84 -14.33
C MET A 1 -5.00 -27.32 -14.42
N ALA A 2 -6.09 -27.79 -13.80
CA ALA A 2 -6.53 -29.20 -13.90
C ALA A 2 -7.26 -29.58 -15.22
N GLY A 3 -7.01 -28.86 -16.33
CA GLY A 3 -7.57 -29.16 -17.65
C GLY A 3 -8.89 -28.48 -18.05
N ALA A 4 -9.65 -27.90 -17.12
CA ALA A 4 -10.88 -27.14 -17.46
C ALA A 4 -10.56 -25.74 -18.03
N THR A 5 -11.29 -25.34 -19.07
CA THR A 5 -11.22 -24.00 -19.68
C THR A 5 -12.02 -22.96 -18.88
N LEU A 6 -11.69 -21.68 -19.03
CA LEU A 6 -12.44 -20.58 -18.40
C LEU A 6 -13.92 -20.56 -18.84
N ALA A 7 -14.19 -20.91 -20.10
CA ALA A 7 -15.56 -21.04 -20.63
C ALA A 7 -16.35 -22.14 -19.90
N GLU A 8 -15.73 -23.30 -19.65
CA GLU A 8 -16.35 -24.39 -18.88
C GLU A 8 -16.59 -24.01 -17.41
N LEU A 9 -15.71 -23.19 -16.83
CA LEU A 9 -15.84 -22.67 -15.47
C LEU A 9 -16.85 -21.53 -15.34
N GLY A 10 -17.25 -20.89 -16.44
CA GLY A 10 -18.13 -19.72 -16.43
C GLY A 10 -17.44 -18.42 -15.99
N TYR A 11 -16.10 -18.36 -16.05
CA TYR A 11 -15.29 -17.19 -15.68
C TYR A 11 -14.63 -16.57 -16.90
N THR A 12 -15.44 -15.97 -17.77
CA THR A 12 -14.98 -15.34 -19.02
C THR A 12 -14.99 -13.82 -18.97
N THR A 13 -15.44 -13.23 -17.86
CA THR A 13 -15.57 -11.79 -17.69
C THR A 13 -14.78 -11.33 -16.49
N GLU A 14 -14.18 -10.14 -16.60
CA GLU A 14 -13.51 -9.48 -15.49
C GLU A 14 -14.54 -9.03 -14.46
N ILE A 15 -14.26 -9.31 -13.18
CA ILE A 15 -15.09 -8.84 -12.08
C ILE A 15 -14.50 -7.51 -11.61
N LEU A 16 -15.26 -6.44 -11.77
CA LEU A 16 -14.92 -5.12 -11.23
C LEU A 16 -15.64 -4.94 -9.88
N PRO A 17 -14.92 -5.02 -8.74
CA PRO A 17 -15.55 -4.84 -7.43
C PRO A 17 -16.05 -3.40 -7.27
N ARG A 18 -17.17 -3.23 -6.57
CA ARG A 18 -17.68 -1.89 -6.20
C ARG A 18 -16.88 -1.27 -5.06
N ALA A 19 -16.30 -2.09 -4.20
CA ALA A 19 -15.46 -1.65 -3.10
C ALA A 19 -14.01 -1.49 -3.56
N ILE A 20 -13.30 -0.57 -2.94
CA ILE A 20 -11.87 -0.32 -3.11
C ILE A 20 -11.13 -1.13 -2.07
N SER A 21 -10.11 -1.85 -2.52
CA SER A 21 -9.27 -2.72 -1.70
C SER A 21 -7.83 -2.25 -1.80
N VAL A 22 -7.29 -1.73 -0.70
CA VAL A 22 -5.91 -1.25 -0.59
C VAL A 22 -5.07 -2.30 0.11
N LYS A 23 -4.04 -2.79 -0.57
CA LYS A 23 -3.02 -3.67 0.00
C LYS A 23 -1.86 -2.82 0.53
N GLU A 24 -1.47 -3.02 1.78
CA GLU A 24 -0.26 -2.43 2.36
C GLU A 24 0.69 -3.51 2.85
N SER A 25 1.99 -3.23 2.83
CA SER A 25 3.06 -4.14 3.21
C SER A 25 3.44 -3.95 4.68
N VAL A 26 3.68 -5.07 5.38
CA VAL A 26 4.22 -5.07 6.74
C VAL A 26 5.73 -5.30 6.67
N LEU A 27 6.49 -4.35 7.22
CA LEU A 27 7.96 -4.34 7.15
C LEU A 27 8.55 -4.65 8.54
N PRO A 28 9.52 -5.58 8.64
CA PRO A 28 10.06 -6.03 9.93
C PRO A 28 11.15 -5.08 10.48
N PHE A 29 11.09 -3.78 10.17
CA PHE A 29 12.16 -2.85 10.51
C PHE A 29 12.37 -2.71 12.03
N ASP A 30 11.32 -2.89 12.83
CA ASP A 30 11.38 -2.90 14.29
C ASP A 30 12.16 -4.11 14.85
N LYS A 31 12.23 -5.22 14.09
CA LYS A 31 12.96 -6.44 14.48
C LYS A 31 14.45 -6.36 14.23
N PHE A 32 14.89 -5.45 13.36
CA PHE A 32 16.29 -5.33 12.94
C PHE A 32 16.80 -3.90 13.13
N PRO A 33 17.13 -3.47 14.37
CA PRO A 33 17.55 -2.10 14.65
C PRO A 33 18.76 -1.63 13.84
N GLY A 34 19.63 -2.56 13.42
CA GLY A 34 20.79 -2.29 12.58
C GLY A 34 20.49 -2.10 11.10
N ALA A 35 19.31 -2.51 10.61
CA ALA A 35 18.92 -2.36 9.22
C ALA A 35 18.52 -0.91 8.89
N ASP A 36 18.58 -0.54 7.61
CA ASP A 36 17.95 0.70 7.16
C ASP A 36 16.45 0.47 6.91
N THR A 37 15.65 1.49 7.19
CA THR A 37 14.19 1.48 7.13
C THR A 37 13.67 2.02 5.79
N LEU A 38 14.50 1.92 4.74
CA LEU A 38 14.21 2.49 3.43
C LEU A 38 13.67 1.43 2.48
N LEU A 39 12.66 1.81 1.70
CA LEU A 39 12.19 1.02 0.58
C LEU A 39 13.23 1.03 -0.55
N SER A 40 13.49 -0.13 -1.12
CA SER A 40 14.41 -0.31 -2.25
C SER A 40 13.78 -1.25 -3.28
N PRO A 41 14.41 -1.48 -4.44
CA PRO A 41 13.97 -2.51 -5.39
C PRO A 41 13.94 -3.92 -4.81
N GLU A 42 14.62 -4.16 -3.68
CA GLU A 42 14.59 -5.43 -2.95
C GLU A 42 13.34 -5.51 -2.05
N MET A 43 12.57 -6.58 -2.20
CA MET A 43 11.39 -6.83 -1.36
C MET A 43 11.83 -7.28 0.04
N ARG A 44 11.49 -6.47 1.06
CA ARG A 44 11.82 -6.74 2.47
C ARG A 44 10.60 -6.96 3.37
N SER A 45 9.39 -6.88 2.82
CA SER A 45 8.14 -7.09 3.55
C SER A 45 7.97 -8.55 3.95
N THR A 46 7.50 -8.79 5.17
CA THR A 46 7.25 -10.15 5.71
C THR A 46 5.76 -10.52 5.69
N GLY A 47 4.89 -9.55 5.47
CA GLY A 47 3.45 -9.76 5.38
C GLY A 47 2.75 -8.62 4.68
N GLU A 48 1.43 -8.74 4.60
CA GLU A 48 0.56 -7.73 4.00
C GLU A 48 -0.78 -7.68 4.72
N VAL A 49 -1.43 -6.52 4.58
CA VAL A 49 -2.77 -6.26 5.10
C VAL A 49 -3.62 -5.66 4.00
N MET A 50 -4.94 -5.79 4.15
CA MET A 50 -5.91 -5.26 3.20
C MET A 50 -6.93 -4.39 3.92
N GLY A 51 -7.04 -3.14 3.50
CA GLY A 51 -8.13 -2.25 3.88
C GLY A 51 -9.18 -2.20 2.79
N THR A 52 -10.44 -2.47 3.13
CA THR A 52 -11.57 -2.43 2.17
C THR A 52 -12.62 -1.44 2.62
N ASP A 53 -13.04 -0.60 1.69
CA ASP A 53 -14.13 0.37 1.86
C ASP A 53 -14.68 0.81 0.50
N TYR A 54 -15.80 1.55 0.47
CA TYR A 54 -16.28 2.20 -0.75
C TYR A 54 -15.59 3.55 -1.02
N SER A 55 -14.92 4.13 -0.02
CA SER A 55 -14.03 5.29 -0.17
C SER A 55 -12.56 4.88 -0.19
N PHE A 56 -11.79 5.41 -1.13
CA PHE A 56 -10.34 5.19 -1.17
C PHE A 56 -9.66 5.62 0.15
N GLY A 57 -10.03 6.78 0.68
CA GLY A 57 -9.44 7.31 1.92
C GLY A 57 -9.70 6.39 3.12
N ALA A 58 -10.91 5.84 3.22
CA ALA A 58 -11.25 4.90 4.29
C ALA A 58 -10.53 3.55 4.12
N ALA A 59 -10.44 3.04 2.89
CA ALA A 59 -9.69 1.82 2.59
C ALA A 59 -8.20 1.97 2.93
N TYR A 60 -7.59 3.11 2.57
CA TYR A 60 -6.19 3.43 2.88
C TYR A 60 -5.96 3.63 4.39
N ALA A 61 -6.85 4.36 5.09
CA ALA A 61 -6.76 4.50 6.55
C ALA A 61 -6.78 3.15 7.28
N LYS A 62 -7.64 2.23 6.82
CA LYS A 62 -7.73 0.86 7.35
C LYS A 62 -6.46 0.06 7.07
N SER A 63 -5.87 0.17 5.87
CA SER A 63 -4.62 -0.53 5.55
C SER A 63 -3.47 -0.03 6.42
N GLN A 64 -3.32 1.28 6.61
CA GLN A 64 -2.25 1.83 7.47
C GLN A 64 -2.41 1.41 8.93
N SER A 65 -3.65 1.45 9.45
CA SER A 65 -3.95 1.00 10.81
C SER A 65 -3.63 -0.49 11.00
N ALA A 66 -4.02 -1.33 10.04
CA ALA A 66 -3.75 -2.76 10.07
C ALA A 66 -2.25 -3.08 9.93
N ALA A 67 -1.49 -2.24 9.20
CA ALA A 67 -0.04 -2.38 9.05
C ALA A 67 0.75 -1.95 10.31
N GLY A 68 0.07 -1.43 11.34
CA GLY A 68 0.69 -0.97 12.58
C GLY A 68 1.24 0.46 12.53
N THR A 69 0.82 1.26 11.54
CA THR A 69 1.24 2.65 11.34
C THR A 69 0.01 3.56 11.15
N PRO A 70 -0.90 3.65 12.15
CA PRO A 70 -2.11 4.45 12.05
C PRO A 70 -1.78 5.92 11.74
N LEU A 71 -2.58 6.54 10.87
CA LEU A 71 -2.41 7.94 10.49
C LEU A 71 -2.97 8.86 11.59
N PRO A 72 -2.29 9.97 11.92
CA PRO A 72 -2.82 10.97 12.84
C PRO A 72 -3.96 11.77 12.18
N THR A 73 -4.90 12.25 12.98
CA THR A 73 -6.01 13.11 12.50
C THR A 73 -5.79 14.59 12.78
N ALA A 74 -4.77 14.95 13.55
CA ALA A 74 -4.36 16.32 13.86
C ALA A 74 -2.89 16.31 14.32
N GLY A 75 -2.32 17.49 14.51
CA GLY A 75 -0.97 17.65 15.07
C GLY A 75 0.02 18.23 14.07
N THR A 76 1.25 17.74 14.09
CA THR A 76 2.35 18.31 13.32
C THR A 76 2.87 17.35 12.25
N VAL A 77 2.96 17.84 11.01
CA VAL A 77 3.59 17.12 9.88
C VAL A 77 4.96 17.71 9.55
N LEU A 78 5.97 16.85 9.46
CA LEU A 78 7.33 17.22 9.06
C LEU A 78 7.61 16.80 7.62
N LEU A 79 8.13 17.72 6.80
CA LEU A 79 8.52 17.46 5.42
C LEU A 79 10.03 17.64 5.21
N SER A 80 10.66 16.60 4.66
CA SER A 80 12.05 16.63 4.20
C SER A 80 12.16 15.99 2.82
N LEU A 81 12.18 16.81 1.77
CA LEU A 81 12.05 16.37 0.39
C LEU A 81 13.34 16.48 -0.42
N LYS A 82 13.57 15.51 -1.32
CA LYS A 82 14.60 15.57 -2.36
C LYS A 82 14.18 16.60 -3.43
N ASP A 83 15.14 17.15 -4.16
CA ASP A 83 14.87 18.26 -5.09
C ASP A 83 13.80 17.93 -6.15
N ALA A 84 13.84 16.71 -6.72
CA ALA A 84 12.89 16.27 -7.73
C ALA A 84 11.43 16.27 -7.25
N ASP A 85 11.20 16.10 -5.94
CA ASP A 85 9.85 15.99 -5.38
C ASP A 85 9.31 17.35 -4.88
N LYS A 86 10.17 18.38 -4.80
CA LYS A 86 9.79 19.70 -4.27
C LYS A 86 8.76 20.41 -5.14
N ALA A 87 8.72 20.16 -6.45
CA ALA A 87 7.72 20.74 -7.35
C ALA A 87 6.28 20.28 -7.02
N ALA A 88 6.13 19.08 -6.45
CA ALA A 88 4.82 18.54 -6.07
C ALA A 88 4.40 18.90 -4.64
N ALA A 89 5.31 19.48 -3.85
CA ALA A 89 5.13 19.77 -2.42
C ALA A 89 4.08 20.85 -2.11
N PRO A 90 3.91 21.95 -2.89
CA PRO A 90 2.96 23.01 -2.54
C PRO A 90 1.52 22.54 -2.42
N ALA A 91 1.06 21.70 -3.36
CA ALA A 91 -0.28 21.12 -3.31
C ALA A 91 -0.47 20.23 -2.08
N LEU A 92 0.53 19.40 -1.78
CA LEU A 92 0.51 18.52 -0.61
C LEU A 92 0.49 19.32 0.71
N VAL A 93 1.27 20.39 0.80
CA VAL A 93 1.30 21.25 2.01
C VAL A 93 -0.03 21.96 2.21
N ARG A 94 -0.66 22.46 1.13
CA ARG A 94 -2.02 23.04 1.22
C ARG A 94 -3.02 22.02 1.75
N ASP A 95 -2.98 20.78 1.28
CA ASP A 95 -3.83 19.72 1.81
C ASP A 95 -3.68 19.56 3.33
N PHE A 96 -2.46 19.54 3.87
CA PHE A 96 -2.22 19.40 5.31
C PHE A 96 -2.62 20.66 6.11
N LEU A 97 -2.40 21.85 5.56
CA LEU A 97 -2.85 23.11 6.16
C LEU A 97 -4.38 23.17 6.24
N ASP A 98 -5.08 22.77 5.17
CA ASP A 98 -6.54 22.70 5.13
C ASP A 98 -7.10 21.65 6.13
N LEU A 99 -6.32 20.62 6.42
CA LEU A 99 -6.62 19.61 7.45
C LEU A 99 -6.29 20.10 8.88
N GLY A 100 -5.74 21.31 9.03
CA GLY A 100 -5.42 21.92 10.32
C GLY A 100 -4.11 21.45 10.95
N PHE A 101 -3.21 20.84 10.18
CA PHE A 101 -1.89 20.44 10.69
C PHE A 101 -0.94 21.62 10.77
N ARG A 102 -0.10 21.63 11.80
CA ARG A 102 1.12 22.44 11.82
C ARG A 102 2.15 21.82 10.88
N VAL A 103 2.76 22.62 10.01
CA VAL A 103 3.68 22.12 8.99
C VAL A 103 5.09 22.58 9.27
N LEU A 104 6.02 21.63 9.41
CA LEU A 104 7.46 21.86 9.52
C LEU A 104 8.15 21.40 8.24
N ALA A 105 9.15 22.14 7.78
CA ALA A 105 9.93 21.77 6.62
C ALA A 105 11.43 22.02 6.85
N THR A 106 12.26 21.08 6.39
CA THR A 106 13.71 21.33 6.36
C THR A 106 14.05 22.49 5.43
N ARG A 107 15.14 23.23 5.71
CA ARG A 107 15.55 24.45 4.97
C ARG A 107 15.33 24.39 3.46
N GLY A 108 15.81 23.34 2.80
CA GLY A 108 15.71 23.20 1.35
C GLY A 108 14.28 22.94 0.84
N THR A 109 13.45 22.27 1.64
CA THR A 109 12.03 22.08 1.35
C THR A 109 11.25 23.37 1.62
N HIS A 110 11.54 24.04 2.74
CA HIS A 110 10.95 25.33 3.11
C HIS A 110 11.15 26.38 2.02
N ALA A 111 12.40 26.59 1.58
CA ALA A 111 12.71 27.53 0.51
C ALA A 111 11.95 27.25 -0.80
N ALA A 112 11.79 25.97 -1.16
CA ALA A 112 11.03 25.61 -2.36
C ALA A 112 9.52 25.84 -2.21
N LEU A 113 8.96 25.67 -1.01
CA LEU A 113 7.55 25.97 -0.75
C LEU A 113 7.28 27.47 -0.90
N LEU A 114 8.15 28.32 -0.35
CA LEU A 114 8.06 29.78 -0.49
C LEU A 114 8.13 30.21 -1.97
N ALA A 115 9.09 29.66 -2.71
CA ALA A 115 9.27 29.94 -4.14
C ALA A 115 8.05 29.56 -4.99
N ASN A 116 7.18 28.66 -4.48
CA ASN A 116 5.96 28.21 -5.14
C ASN A 116 4.67 28.78 -4.51
N GLY A 117 4.78 29.89 -3.77
CA GLY A 117 3.62 30.65 -3.28
C GLY A 117 2.92 30.06 -2.07
N ILE A 118 3.63 29.32 -1.21
CA ILE A 118 3.19 29.06 0.16
C ILE A 118 3.65 30.24 1.04
N GLU A 119 2.76 30.77 1.87
CA GLU A 119 3.10 31.88 2.74
C GLU A 119 4.14 31.48 3.79
N PHE A 120 5.06 32.41 4.10
CA PHE A 120 6.14 32.15 5.04
C PHE A 120 5.66 31.75 6.43
N SER A 121 4.56 32.34 6.90
CA SER A 121 3.95 32.06 8.20
C SER A 121 3.24 30.71 8.27
N SER A 122 2.92 30.08 7.13
CA SER A 122 2.19 28.81 7.10
C SER A 122 3.09 27.60 7.32
N VAL A 123 4.41 27.74 7.19
CA VAL A 123 5.36 26.62 7.32
C VAL A 123 6.55 27.04 8.17
N GLU A 124 6.78 26.30 9.25
CA GLU A 124 7.93 26.51 10.13
C GLU A 124 9.17 25.80 9.56
N MET A 125 10.32 26.48 9.61
CA MET A 125 11.59 25.89 9.17
C MET A 125 12.25 25.14 10.34
N ILE A 126 12.75 23.93 10.08
CA ILE A 126 13.51 23.13 11.06
C ILE A 126 14.87 22.68 10.49
N HIS A 127 15.88 22.60 11.35
CA HIS A 127 17.22 22.14 10.97
C HIS A 127 17.25 20.63 10.72
N LYS A 128 18.06 20.17 9.75
CA LYS A 128 18.41 18.74 9.73
C LYS A 128 19.27 18.40 10.94
N ALA A 129 19.34 17.12 11.28
CA ALA A 129 20.13 16.63 12.41
C ALA A 129 21.59 17.13 12.31
N GLY A 130 22.05 17.86 13.33
CA GLY A 130 23.40 18.43 13.38
C GLY A 130 23.62 19.77 12.67
N GLU A 131 22.60 20.36 12.03
CA GLU A 131 22.70 21.69 11.38
C GLU A 131 22.34 22.87 12.29
N GLY A 132 21.86 22.61 13.52
CA GLY A 132 21.39 23.64 14.45
C GLY A 132 20.37 23.10 15.45
N ARG A 133 19.75 23.99 16.23
CA ARG A 133 18.65 23.65 17.16
C ARG A 133 17.49 24.63 16.99
N PRO A 134 16.21 24.18 17.07
CA PRO A 134 15.79 22.77 17.15
C PRO A 134 16.05 22.03 15.83
N ASP A 135 16.38 20.73 15.90
CA ASP A 135 16.53 19.87 14.73
C ASP A 135 15.45 18.77 14.64
N VAL A 136 15.34 18.16 13.45
CA VAL A 136 14.37 17.09 13.18
C VAL A 136 14.49 15.89 14.11
N LEU A 137 15.71 15.57 14.59
CA LEU A 137 15.92 14.42 15.46
C LEU A 137 15.39 14.69 16.85
N ASP A 138 15.58 15.91 17.36
CA ASP A 138 15.03 16.34 18.63
C ASP A 138 13.50 16.39 18.59
N ALA A 139 12.93 17.02 17.56
CA ALA A 139 11.47 17.16 17.43
C ALA A 139 10.78 15.78 17.42
N ILE A 140 11.36 14.80 16.72
CA ILE A 140 10.84 13.42 16.72
C ILE A 140 10.95 12.77 18.11
N LYS A 141 12.07 12.97 18.81
CA LYS A 141 12.29 12.39 20.15
C LYS A 141 11.42 13.01 21.23
N ASN A 142 11.10 14.29 21.09
CA ASN A 142 10.25 15.04 22.00
C ASN A 142 8.75 14.74 21.79
N GLY A 143 8.38 14.06 20.70
CA GLY A 143 6.98 13.83 20.34
C GLY A 143 6.31 15.05 19.70
N ASP A 144 7.09 15.99 19.15
CA ASP A 144 6.57 17.19 18.51
C ASP A 144 6.06 16.94 17.07
N ILE A 145 6.24 15.72 16.55
CA ILE A 145 5.92 15.31 15.17
C ILE A 145 4.97 14.11 15.20
N ASP A 146 3.82 14.24 14.55
CA ASP A 146 2.80 13.19 14.44
C ASP A 146 2.86 12.44 13.10
N LEU A 147 3.41 13.07 12.06
CA LEU A 147 3.59 12.46 10.74
C LEU A 147 4.89 12.93 10.10
N PHE A 148 5.72 12.00 9.61
CA PHE A 148 6.97 12.34 8.94
C PHE A 148 6.94 11.95 7.46
N ILE A 149 7.06 12.94 6.57
CA ILE A 149 7.14 12.76 5.12
C ILE A 149 8.58 13.03 4.69
N ILE A 150 9.28 11.98 4.25
CA ILE A 150 10.67 12.06 3.83
C ILE A 150 10.91 11.31 2.52
N THR A 151 11.20 12.03 1.45
CA THR A 151 11.61 11.38 0.19
C THR A 151 13.13 11.25 0.19
N PRO A 152 13.69 10.04 0.09
CA PRO A 152 15.14 9.81 0.19
C PRO A 152 15.90 10.48 -0.95
N SER A 153 16.98 11.20 -0.63
CA SER A 153 18.00 11.66 -1.58
C SER A 153 19.19 10.71 -1.60
N VAL A 154 20.04 10.78 -2.62
CA VAL A 154 21.31 10.04 -2.68
C VAL A 154 22.45 10.94 -2.14
N PRO A 155 23.32 10.45 -1.23
CA PRO A 155 23.27 9.15 -0.56
C PRO A 155 22.20 9.09 0.54
N ALA A 156 21.47 7.97 0.59
CA ALA A 156 20.31 7.77 1.47
C ALA A 156 20.63 7.67 2.97
N ASP A 157 21.91 7.49 3.31
CA ASP A 157 22.41 7.36 4.68
C ASP A 157 22.29 8.65 5.50
N SER A 158 22.31 9.81 4.84
CA SER A 158 22.28 11.13 5.51
C SER A 158 21.07 11.34 6.44
N ALA A 159 19.97 10.60 6.22
CA ALA A 159 18.77 10.66 7.05
C ALA A 159 18.45 9.35 7.78
N ARG A 160 19.37 8.37 7.79
CA ARG A 160 19.15 7.05 8.42
C ARG A 160 18.80 7.16 9.90
N ASN A 161 19.54 8.00 10.63
CA ASN A 161 19.33 8.19 12.07
C ASN A 161 17.96 8.80 12.38
N VAL A 162 17.50 9.73 11.53
CA VAL A 162 16.19 10.38 11.65
C VAL A 162 15.06 9.39 11.38
N ARG A 163 15.15 8.60 10.30
CA ARG A 163 14.15 7.55 10.00
C ARG A 163 14.08 6.50 11.12
N ARG A 164 15.23 6.09 11.68
CA ARG A 164 15.24 5.17 12.83
C ARG A 164 14.59 5.79 14.06
N ALA A 165 14.88 7.06 14.35
CA ALA A 165 14.25 7.73 15.48
C ALA A 165 12.72 7.72 15.36
N ALA A 166 12.18 8.06 14.18
CA ALA A 166 10.73 8.03 13.93
C ALA A 166 10.14 6.62 14.08
N LEU A 167 10.82 5.59 13.56
CA LEU A 167 10.39 4.20 13.74
C LEU A 167 10.34 3.80 15.23
N MET A 168 11.36 4.18 16.01
CA MET A 168 11.44 3.86 17.44
C MET A 168 10.42 4.62 18.28
N THR A 169 10.11 5.87 17.92
CA THR A 169 9.08 6.69 18.59
C THR A 169 7.68 6.48 18.03
N LYS A 170 7.50 5.54 17.09
CA LYS A 170 6.22 5.19 16.46
C LYS A 170 5.57 6.33 15.67
N VAL A 171 6.37 7.29 15.20
CA VAL A 171 5.91 8.31 14.26
C VAL A 171 5.78 7.66 12.86
N PRO A 172 4.59 7.66 12.24
CA PRO A 172 4.41 7.14 10.89
C PRO A 172 5.34 7.85 9.89
N ILE A 173 6.03 7.05 9.06
CA ILE A 173 6.97 7.53 8.04
C ILE A 173 6.39 7.25 6.66
N ILE A 174 6.31 8.29 5.83
CA ILE A 174 5.91 8.20 4.44
C ILE A 174 7.08 8.59 3.55
N THR A 175 7.48 7.71 2.63
CA THR A 175 8.69 7.90 1.83
C THR A 175 8.47 8.35 0.39
N THR A 176 7.21 8.58 -0.01
CA THR A 176 6.86 9.01 -1.37
C THR A 176 5.76 10.06 -1.36
N ILE A 177 5.77 10.96 -2.36
CA ILE A 177 4.71 11.98 -2.52
C ILE A 177 3.34 11.33 -2.79
N ALA A 178 3.30 10.23 -3.54
CA ALA A 178 2.05 9.53 -3.84
C ALA A 178 1.39 8.98 -2.57
N ALA A 179 2.16 8.33 -1.70
CA ALA A 179 1.66 7.85 -0.41
C ALA A 179 1.28 9.02 0.52
N ALA A 180 2.00 10.15 0.47
CA ALA A 180 1.65 11.32 1.27
C ALA A 180 0.29 11.92 0.86
N ARG A 181 -0.02 11.95 -0.44
CA ARG A 181 -1.34 12.35 -0.96
C ARG A 181 -2.43 11.36 -0.54
N ALA A 182 -2.15 10.07 -0.60
CA ALA A 182 -3.07 9.04 -0.13
C ALA A 182 -3.37 9.20 1.37
N ALA A 183 -2.33 9.48 2.18
CA ALA A 183 -2.48 9.77 3.60
C ALA A 183 -3.32 11.03 3.87
N ALA A 184 -3.08 12.14 3.16
CA ALA A 184 -3.91 13.34 3.29
C ALA A 184 -5.40 13.05 2.98
N ALA A 185 -5.69 12.29 1.91
CA ALA A 185 -7.06 11.88 1.58
C ALA A 185 -7.70 10.96 2.64
N ALA A 186 -6.91 10.05 3.21
CA ALA A 186 -7.32 9.19 4.30
C ALA A 186 -7.61 9.98 5.59
N ILE A 187 -6.74 10.93 5.94
CA ILE A 187 -6.92 11.81 7.10
C ILE A 187 -8.18 12.68 6.94
N ARG A 188 -8.40 13.27 5.76
CA ARG A 188 -9.63 14.00 5.45
C ARG A 188 -10.89 13.15 5.64
N THR A 189 -10.79 11.87 5.25
CA THR A 189 -11.88 10.91 5.44
C THR A 189 -12.11 10.63 6.92
N MET A 190 -11.05 10.40 7.69
CA MET A 190 -11.14 10.15 9.14
C MET A 190 -11.66 11.36 9.92
N GLN A 191 -11.36 12.59 9.48
CA GLN A 191 -11.88 13.81 10.09
C GLN A 191 -13.38 14.06 9.78
N SER A 192 -13.89 13.55 8.66
CA SER A 192 -15.27 13.81 8.22
C SER A 192 -16.26 12.68 8.54
N GLN A 193 -15.79 11.46 8.81
CA GLN A 193 -16.66 10.31 9.09
C GLN A 193 -15.96 9.25 9.95
N THR A 194 -16.77 8.48 10.68
CA THR A 194 -16.30 7.32 11.44
C THR A 194 -16.11 6.12 10.52
N LEU A 195 -14.94 5.49 10.59
CA LEU A 195 -14.65 4.25 9.84
C LEU A 195 -15.59 3.12 10.25
N GLN A 196 -16.24 2.49 9.27
CA GLN A 196 -17.15 1.37 9.49
C GLN A 196 -16.47 0.03 9.21
N VAL A 197 -16.93 -1.02 9.88
CA VAL A 197 -16.49 -2.40 9.64
C VAL A 197 -17.58 -3.14 8.87
N LYS A 198 -17.16 -3.96 7.90
CA LYS A 198 -18.04 -4.85 7.14
C LYS A 198 -17.34 -6.19 6.95
N SER A 199 -18.11 -7.26 7.00
CA SER A 199 -17.65 -8.60 6.64
C SER A 199 -17.41 -8.73 5.14
N LEU A 200 -16.63 -9.74 4.74
CA LEU A 200 -16.40 -10.03 3.33
C LEU A 200 -17.71 -10.41 2.61
N GLN A 201 -18.62 -11.07 3.32
CA GLN A 201 -19.93 -11.47 2.81
C GLN A 201 -20.79 -10.25 2.45
N GLU A 202 -20.73 -9.19 3.25
CA GLU A 202 -21.44 -7.93 2.96
C GLU A 202 -20.89 -7.22 1.72
N TYR A 203 -19.58 -7.31 1.47
CA TYR A 203 -18.97 -6.79 0.22
C TYR A 203 -19.30 -7.66 -0.99
N HIS A 204 -19.61 -8.94 -0.78
CA HIS A 204 -19.92 -9.92 -1.82
C HIS A 204 -21.35 -10.46 -1.67
N PRO A 205 -22.41 -9.64 -1.87
CA PRO A 205 -23.79 -10.07 -1.63
C PRO A 205 -24.23 -11.23 -2.55
N LYS A 206 -23.59 -11.37 -3.71
CA LYS A 206 -23.83 -12.48 -4.67
C LYS A 206 -22.91 -13.67 -4.45
N TYR A 207 -22.16 -13.73 -3.36
CA TYR A 207 -21.19 -14.78 -3.08
C TYR A 207 -21.81 -16.18 -3.26
N ALA A 208 -22.99 -16.41 -2.67
CA ALA A 208 -23.69 -17.69 -2.78
C ALA A 208 -24.05 -18.07 -4.23
N GLU A 209 -24.44 -17.10 -5.06
CA GLU A 209 -24.75 -17.31 -6.48
C GLU A 209 -23.49 -17.69 -7.26
N TYR A 210 -22.38 -16.98 -7.02
CA TYR A 210 -21.10 -17.28 -7.68
C TYR A 210 -20.54 -18.65 -7.29
N THR A 211 -20.60 -19.01 -6.00
CA THR A 211 -20.13 -20.29 -5.51
C THR A 211 -20.92 -21.46 -6.12
N GLU A 212 -22.24 -21.32 -6.27
CA GLU A 212 -23.04 -22.37 -6.89
C GLU A 212 -22.80 -22.49 -8.40
N GLN A 213 -22.56 -21.38 -9.10
CA GLN A 213 -22.17 -21.40 -10.51
C GLN A 213 -20.81 -22.09 -10.72
N LEU A 214 -19.80 -21.76 -9.89
CA LEU A 214 -18.50 -22.43 -9.85
C LEU A 214 -18.66 -23.93 -9.66
N ARG A 215 -19.43 -24.34 -8.65
CA ARG A 215 -19.62 -25.76 -8.30
C ARG A 215 -20.22 -26.54 -9.47
N LYS A 216 -21.22 -25.98 -10.15
CA LYS A 216 -21.83 -26.57 -11.36
C LYS A 216 -20.85 -26.62 -12.53
N GLY A 217 -20.04 -25.57 -12.73
CA GLY A 217 -18.97 -25.53 -13.74
C GLY A 217 -17.94 -26.63 -13.52
N MET A 218 -17.43 -26.76 -12.30
CA MET A 218 -16.47 -27.79 -11.91
C MET A 218 -17.02 -29.21 -12.07
N GLN A 219 -18.28 -29.46 -11.69
CA GLN A 219 -18.91 -30.77 -11.90
C GLN A 219 -19.03 -31.14 -13.39
N ARG A 220 -19.38 -30.17 -14.25
CA ARG A 220 -19.45 -30.39 -15.70
C ARG A 220 -18.08 -30.70 -16.30
N ALA A 221 -17.05 -29.95 -15.91
CA ALA A 221 -15.68 -30.19 -16.36
C ALA A 221 -15.14 -31.54 -15.89
N ALA A 222 -15.38 -31.90 -14.62
CA ALA A 222 -14.98 -33.20 -14.06
C ALA A 222 -15.65 -34.38 -14.78
N ASN A 223 -16.95 -34.28 -15.07
CA ASN A 223 -17.67 -35.30 -15.82
C ASN A 223 -17.12 -35.46 -17.23
N LYS A 224 -16.80 -34.37 -17.92
CA LYS A 224 -16.22 -34.40 -19.27
C LYS A 224 -14.84 -35.06 -19.30
N LEU A 225 -13.97 -34.75 -18.33
CA LEU A 225 -12.66 -35.40 -18.16
C LEU A 225 -12.80 -36.90 -17.86
N ARG A 226 -13.77 -37.29 -17.03
CA ARG A 226 -14.04 -38.71 -16.72
C ARG A 226 -14.51 -39.48 -17.96
N VAL A 227 -15.37 -38.86 -18.77
CA VAL A 227 -15.85 -39.45 -20.03
C VAL A 227 -14.72 -39.58 -21.06
N ALA A 228 -13.86 -38.55 -21.18
CA ALA A 228 -12.69 -38.60 -22.05
C ALA A 228 -11.69 -39.69 -21.62
N GLY A 229 -11.44 -39.85 -20.32
CA GLY A 229 -10.57 -40.92 -19.79
C GLY A 229 -11.16 -42.34 -19.88
N SER A 230 -12.49 -42.48 -19.99
CA SER A 230 -13.15 -43.77 -20.21
C SER A 230 -13.21 -44.19 -21.69
N LEU A 231 -12.96 -43.27 -22.63
CA LEU A 231 -13.00 -43.54 -24.07
C LEU A 231 -11.68 -44.09 -24.63
N ASP A 232 -10.59 -44.07 -23.85
CA ASP A 232 -9.26 -44.57 -24.28
C ASP A 232 -8.97 -46.04 -23.91
N MET A 233 -9.89 -46.75 -23.25
CA MET A 233 -9.66 -48.14 -22.81
C MET A 233 -10.26 -49.21 -23.75
N ASP A 234 -11.02 -48.83 -24.79
CA ASP A 234 -11.75 -49.74 -25.69
C ASP A 234 -11.42 -49.53 -27.19
N SER A 235 -10.16 -49.24 -27.56
CA SER A 235 -9.73 -49.31 -28.97
C SER A 235 -9.05 -50.66 -29.30
N PRO A 236 -9.76 -51.64 -29.89
CA PRO A 236 -9.15 -52.85 -30.42
C PRO A 236 -8.74 -52.64 -31.89
N THR A 237 -7.67 -51.89 -32.15
CA THR A 237 -7.02 -51.92 -33.46
C THR A 237 -5.50 -51.88 -33.32
N ALA A 238 -4.94 -52.93 -32.73
CA ALA A 238 -3.58 -53.36 -33.07
C ALA A 238 -3.72 -54.52 -34.07
N SER A 239 -3.81 -54.18 -35.36
CA SER A 239 -3.64 -55.15 -36.44
C SER A 239 -2.25 -55.77 -36.32
N ARG A 240 -2.21 -57.07 -36.05
CA ARG A 240 -1.04 -57.91 -36.28
C ARG A 240 -0.72 -57.86 -37.78
N GLU A 241 0.32 -57.15 -38.16
CA GLU A 241 1.08 -57.49 -39.36
C GLU A 241 2.45 -57.99 -38.94
N SER A 242 2.63 -59.28 -39.24
CA SER A 242 3.86 -60.03 -39.25
C SER A 242 4.85 -59.46 -40.26
N ILE A 243 6.08 -59.17 -39.84
CA ILE A 243 7.26 -59.31 -40.71
C ILE A 243 8.36 -60.00 -39.89
N VAL A 244 8.62 -61.25 -40.28
CA VAL A 244 9.83 -62.02 -40.01
C VAL A 244 10.76 -61.83 -41.21
N SER A 245 12.07 -61.78 -40.91
CA SER A 245 13.24 -61.99 -41.78
C SER A 245 13.61 -60.96 -42.86
N GLY A 246 14.86 -60.49 -42.75
CA GLY A 246 15.60 -59.66 -43.68
C GLY A 246 16.80 -59.05 -42.97
#